data_AF-A0AAV4EFA4-F1
#
_entry.id   AF-A0AAV4EFA4-F1
#
_cell.length_a   1.000
_cell.length_b   1.000
_cell.length_c   1.000
_cell.angle_alpha   90.00
_cell.angle_beta   90.00
_cell.angle_gamma   90.00
#
_symmetry.space_group_name_H-M   'P 1'
#
loop_
_entity.id
_entity.type
_entity.pdbx_description
1 polymer ?
#
loop_
_entity_poly.entity_id
_entity_poly.type
_entity_poly.pdbx_seq_one_letter_code
_entity_poly.pdbx_strand_id
1 'polypeptide(L)'
;MNKERPQKSWRKCKLQVHKQNYTKAKNHKNRLIIKENENHIRNLFRVNKGNPKVVYEIVKNLTKHSKPSDNVPSPEDPQELTEDLATYFDQWTRDIRAILVDQTPAHSEDAHVKSATDNQMDSFDLSIEKEVLKIIKTLPNKTCSLHSIPSLCVIKCAHELSLAIVSAANCSLVTGEMPRVLKKTVVRPLLKKTGLHKSKLSSNQ
;
A
#
# COMPACT_ATOMS: atom_id res chain seq x y z
N MET A 1 -12.89 -48.29 1.15
CA MET A 1 -12.69 -48.71 -0.26
C MET A 1 -11.26 -48.39 -0.69
N ASN A 2 -10.46 -49.38 -1.11
CA ASN A 2 -9.05 -49.17 -1.47
C ASN A 2 -8.91 -48.54 -2.88
N LYS A 3 -8.35 -47.33 -2.97
CA LYS A 3 -8.17 -46.57 -4.23
C LYS A 3 -7.10 -47.14 -5.17
N GLU A 4 -6.22 -48.02 -4.67
CA GLU A 4 -5.00 -48.43 -5.37
C GLU A 4 -5.27 -49.40 -6.51
N ARG A 5 -6.23 -50.31 -6.34
CA ARG A 5 -6.64 -51.27 -7.39
C ARG A 5 -7.22 -50.57 -8.63
N PRO A 6 -8.25 -49.70 -8.52
CA PRO A 6 -8.79 -48.99 -9.68
C PRO A 6 -7.79 -47.99 -10.30
N GLN A 7 -6.87 -47.43 -9.50
CA GLN A 7 -5.78 -46.59 -10.01
C GLN A 7 -4.82 -47.38 -10.91
N LYS A 8 -4.42 -48.59 -10.49
CA LYS A 8 -3.56 -49.48 -11.28
C LYS A 8 -4.25 -49.93 -12.57
N SER A 9 -5.53 -50.28 -12.53
CA SER A 9 -6.33 -50.64 -13.72
C SER A 9 -6.49 -49.48 -14.70
N TRP A 10 -6.73 -48.25 -14.21
CA TRP A 10 -6.82 -47.07 -15.07
C TRP A 10 -5.48 -46.73 -15.74
N ARG A 11 -4.37 -46.83 -15.01
CA ARG A 11 -3.02 -46.60 -15.57
C ARG A 11 -2.64 -47.61 -16.66
N LYS A 12 -3.14 -48.85 -16.57
CA LYS A 12 -2.85 -49.91 -17.55
C LYS A 12 -3.71 -49.80 -18.82
N CYS A 13 -5.02 -49.67 -18.69
CA CYS A 13 -5.92 -49.81 -19.85
C CYS A 13 -6.51 -48.49 -20.36
N LYS A 14 -6.34 -47.36 -19.63
CA LYS A 14 -6.89 -46.02 -19.95
C LYS A 14 -8.40 -45.94 -20.25
N LEU A 15 -9.18 -47.01 -20.02
CA LEU A 15 -10.63 -47.04 -20.23
C LEU A 15 -11.39 -46.04 -19.34
N GLN A 16 -12.45 -45.44 -19.90
CA GLN A 16 -13.35 -44.49 -19.24
C GLN A 16 -13.97 -45.07 -17.96
N VAL A 17 -14.35 -46.35 -17.96
CA VAL A 17 -14.95 -47.05 -16.81
C VAL A 17 -13.97 -47.13 -15.63
N HIS A 18 -12.67 -47.38 -15.89
CA HIS A 18 -11.66 -47.41 -14.84
C HIS A 18 -11.37 -46.02 -14.27
N LYS A 19 -11.41 -44.97 -15.11
CA LYS A 19 -11.30 -43.58 -14.65
C LYS A 19 -12.44 -43.21 -13.69
N GLN A 20 -13.68 -43.57 -14.05
CA GLN A 20 -14.84 -43.34 -13.20
C GLN A 20 -14.75 -44.09 -11.86
N ASN A 21 -14.34 -45.36 -11.87
CA ASN A 21 -14.16 -46.15 -10.65
C ASN A 21 -13.04 -45.60 -9.75
N TYR A 22 -11.94 -45.14 -10.34
CA TYR A 22 -10.86 -44.48 -9.60
C TYR A 22 -11.34 -43.16 -8.97
N THR A 23 -12.03 -42.30 -9.72
CA THR A 23 -12.58 -41.04 -9.22
C THR A 23 -13.57 -41.27 -8.07
N LYS A 24 -14.48 -42.25 -8.21
CA LYS A 24 -15.42 -42.64 -7.15
C LYS A 24 -14.67 -43.08 -5.88
N ALA A 25 -13.68 -43.96 -6.01
CA ALA A 25 -12.88 -44.42 -4.87
C ALA A 25 -12.04 -43.30 -4.22
N LYS A 26 -11.47 -42.40 -5.03
CA LYS A 26 -10.72 -41.22 -4.58
C LYS A 26 -11.63 -40.26 -3.81
N ASN A 27 -12.78 -39.90 -4.37
CA ASN A 27 -13.74 -38.98 -3.77
C ASN A 27 -14.31 -39.57 -2.48
N HIS A 28 -14.63 -40.86 -2.46
CA HIS A 28 -15.10 -41.55 -1.25
C HIS A 28 -14.06 -41.49 -0.13
N LYS A 29 -12.78 -41.80 -0.43
CA LYS A 29 -11.69 -41.71 0.55
C LYS A 29 -11.51 -40.27 1.06
N ASN A 30 -11.52 -39.29 0.15
CA ASN A 30 -11.39 -37.89 0.52
C ASN A 30 -12.55 -37.44 1.41
N ARG A 31 -13.78 -37.87 1.11
CA ARG A 31 -14.97 -37.60 1.94
C ARG A 31 -14.80 -38.15 3.36
N LEU A 32 -14.28 -39.37 3.51
CA LEU A 32 -14.02 -39.95 4.83
C LEU A 32 -12.95 -39.16 5.60
N ILE A 33 -11.86 -38.75 4.93
CA ILE A 33 -10.80 -37.96 5.55
C ILE A 33 -11.34 -36.60 6.01
N ILE A 34 -12.10 -35.91 5.16
CA ILE A 34 -12.70 -34.62 5.48
C ILE A 34 -13.65 -34.78 6.68
N LYS A 35 -14.55 -35.77 6.64
CA LYS A 35 -15.50 -36.04 7.73
C LYS A 35 -14.80 -36.35 9.05
N GLU A 36 -13.72 -37.13 9.02
CA GLU A 36 -12.96 -37.47 10.23
C GLU A 36 -12.22 -36.25 10.79
N ASN A 37 -11.62 -35.42 9.93
CA ASN A 37 -10.99 -34.16 10.34
C ASN A 37 -12.01 -33.19 10.94
N GLU A 38 -13.18 -33.05 10.33
CA GLU A 38 -14.27 -32.22 10.88
C GLU A 38 -14.69 -32.71 12.27
N ASN A 39 -14.87 -34.02 12.44
CA ASN A 39 -15.21 -34.62 13.74
C ASN A 39 -14.10 -34.39 14.77
N HIS A 40 -12.84 -34.56 14.38
CA HIS A 40 -11.69 -34.31 15.24
C HIS A 40 -11.62 -32.86 15.71
N ILE A 41 -11.73 -31.89 14.79
CA ILE A 41 -11.75 -30.47 15.11
C ILE A 41 -12.95 -30.13 16.00
N ARG A 42 -14.14 -30.63 15.66
CA ARG A 42 -15.36 -30.42 16.48
C ARG A 42 -15.19 -30.94 17.90
N ASN A 43 -14.54 -32.10 18.06
CA ASN A 43 -14.22 -32.65 19.38
C ASN A 43 -13.18 -31.80 20.13
N LEU A 44 -12.15 -31.29 19.46
CA LEU A 44 -11.18 -30.36 20.06
C LEU A 44 -11.88 -29.11 20.61
N PHE A 45 -12.79 -28.50 19.86
CA PHE A 45 -13.57 -27.36 20.35
C PHE A 45 -14.48 -27.73 21.51
N ARG A 46 -15.13 -28.90 21.47
CA ARG A 46 -16.02 -29.37 22.54
C ARG A 46 -15.27 -29.58 23.86
N VAL A 47 -14.11 -30.26 23.82
CA VAL A 47 -13.30 -30.55 25.00
C VAL A 47 -12.67 -29.28 25.58
N ASN A 48 -12.31 -28.31 24.73
CA ASN A 48 -11.62 -27.08 25.16
C ASN A 48 -12.55 -25.87 25.30
N LYS A 49 -13.87 -26.04 25.33
CA LYS A 49 -14.86 -24.94 25.39
C LYS A 49 -14.63 -23.95 26.56
N GLY A 50 -14.08 -24.42 27.68
CA GLY A 50 -13.75 -23.60 28.85
C GLY A 50 -12.35 -22.97 28.85
N ASN A 51 -11.52 -23.23 27.83
CA ASN A 51 -10.15 -22.71 27.75
C ASN A 51 -9.96 -21.82 26.50
N PRO A 52 -10.20 -20.50 26.60
CA PRO A 52 -10.15 -19.59 25.46
C PRO A 52 -8.78 -19.52 24.79
N LYS A 53 -7.69 -19.75 25.55
CA LYS A 53 -6.32 -19.76 25.01
C LYS A 53 -6.10 -20.92 24.03
N VAL A 54 -6.60 -22.11 24.37
CA VAL A 54 -6.49 -23.30 23.51
C VAL A 54 -7.40 -23.16 22.29
N VAL A 55 -8.61 -22.66 22.47
CA VAL A 55 -9.55 -22.37 21.37
C VAL A 55 -8.93 -21.39 20.37
N TYR A 56 -8.30 -20.32 20.85
CA TYR A 56 -7.60 -19.36 19.99
C TYR A 56 -6.46 -20.01 19.19
N GLU A 57 -5.64 -20.85 19.82
CA GLU A 57 -4.53 -21.51 19.11
C GLU A 57 -5.05 -22.51 18.06
N ILE A 58 -6.17 -23.20 18.33
CA ILE A 58 -6.85 -24.05 17.34
C ILE A 58 -7.30 -23.21 16.13
N VAL A 59 -8.01 -22.10 16.36
CA VAL A 59 -8.48 -21.20 15.29
C VAL A 59 -7.30 -20.67 14.49
N LYS A 60 -6.26 -20.18 15.15
CA LYS A 60 -5.03 -19.67 14.54
C LYS A 60 -4.32 -20.71 13.67
N ASN A 61 -4.35 -21.98 14.06
CA ASN A 61 -3.78 -23.05 13.25
C ASN A 61 -4.67 -23.43 12.05
N LEU A 62 -5.99 -23.30 12.17
CA LEU A 62 -6.93 -23.48 11.05
C LEU A 62 -6.88 -22.34 10.04
N THR A 63 -6.68 -21.10 10.51
CA THR A 63 -6.60 -19.89 9.68
C THR A 63 -5.17 -19.53 9.30
N LYS A 64 -4.20 -20.40 9.60
CA LYS A 64 -2.83 -20.24 9.13
C LYS A 64 -2.87 -20.41 7.62
N HIS A 65 -3.00 -19.29 6.90
CA HIS A 65 -2.75 -19.26 5.47
C HIS A 65 -1.43 -19.98 5.25
N SER A 66 -1.44 -21.01 4.40
CA SER A 66 -0.23 -21.71 3.98
C SER A 66 0.83 -20.65 3.69
N LYS A 67 2.05 -20.83 4.21
CA LYS A 67 3.17 -19.90 3.94
C LYS A 67 3.07 -19.52 2.46
N PRO A 68 3.01 -18.23 2.11
CA PRO A 68 2.98 -17.85 0.70
C PRO A 68 4.18 -18.54 0.07
N SER A 69 3.96 -19.34 -0.98
CA SER A 69 5.07 -19.90 -1.74
C SER A 69 5.97 -18.74 -2.11
N ASP A 70 7.28 -18.88 -1.92
CA ASP A 70 8.32 -17.91 -2.26
C ASP A 70 8.39 -17.58 -3.77
N ASN A 71 7.35 -17.94 -4.55
CA ASN A 71 7.19 -17.74 -5.99
C ASN A 71 6.28 -16.55 -6.29
N VAL A 72 6.51 -15.41 -5.65
CA VAL A 72 6.09 -14.13 -6.25
C VAL A 72 7.37 -13.50 -6.75
N PRO A 73 7.47 -13.10 -8.04
CA PRO A 73 8.64 -12.38 -8.52
C PRO A 73 8.83 -11.19 -7.58
N SER A 74 9.95 -11.16 -6.87
CA SER A 74 10.38 -9.89 -6.31
C SER A 74 10.52 -8.95 -7.50
N PRO A 75 9.98 -7.72 -7.48
CA PRO A 75 10.32 -6.75 -8.49
C PRO A 75 11.85 -6.70 -8.55
N GLU A 76 12.40 -6.96 -9.74
CA GLU A 76 13.84 -7.12 -9.96
C GLU A 76 14.58 -5.81 -9.66
N ASP A 77 13.85 -4.67 -9.68
CA ASP A 77 14.33 -3.36 -9.27
C ASP A 77 13.32 -2.61 -8.35
N PRO A 78 13.72 -2.20 -7.13
CA PRO A 78 12.95 -1.29 -6.29
C PRO A 78 12.55 0.04 -6.95
N GLN A 79 13.30 0.48 -7.97
CA GLN A 79 13.00 1.70 -8.70
C GLN A 79 11.74 1.55 -9.56
N GLU A 80 11.64 0.47 -10.32
CA GLU A 80 10.48 0.15 -11.17
C GLU A 80 9.19 0.10 -10.34
N LEU A 81 9.23 -0.55 -9.18
CA LEU A 81 8.08 -0.58 -8.25
C LEU A 81 7.67 0.82 -7.76
N THR A 82 8.65 1.70 -7.55
CA THR A 82 8.39 3.06 -7.08
C THR A 82 7.76 3.91 -8.18
N GLU A 83 8.17 3.70 -9.43
CA GLU A 83 7.60 4.33 -10.62
C GLU A 83 6.17 3.85 -10.90
N ASP A 84 5.91 2.55 -10.76
CA ASP A 84 4.56 1.97 -10.85
C ASP A 84 3.62 2.56 -9.78
N LEU A 85 4.09 2.63 -8.53
CA LEU A 85 3.34 3.25 -7.45
C LEU A 85 3.06 4.73 -7.72
N ALA A 86 4.06 5.48 -8.20
CA ALA A 86 3.89 6.88 -8.55
C ALA A 86 2.83 7.05 -9.65
N THR A 87 2.86 6.22 -10.68
CA THR A 87 1.89 6.21 -11.78
C THR A 87 0.48 5.90 -11.28
N TYR A 88 0.34 4.90 -10.41
CA TYR A 88 -0.94 4.55 -9.79
C TYR A 88 -1.53 5.73 -9.00
N PHE A 89 -0.73 6.39 -8.15
CA PHE A 89 -1.23 7.53 -7.36
C PHE A 89 -1.53 8.76 -8.22
N ASP A 90 -0.77 9.00 -9.30
CA ASP A 90 -1.07 10.09 -10.24
C ASP A 90 -2.42 9.82 -10.94
N GLN A 91 -2.64 8.60 -11.41
CA GLN A 91 -3.91 8.20 -12.03
C GLN A 91 -5.08 8.33 -11.03
N TRP A 92 -4.93 7.77 -9.83
CA TRP A 92 -5.95 7.87 -8.79
C TRP A 92 -6.29 9.33 -8.43
N THR A 93 -5.28 10.20 -8.37
CA THR A 93 -5.48 11.65 -8.14
C THR A 93 -6.25 12.31 -9.29
N ARG A 94 -5.96 11.93 -10.54
CA ARG A 94 -6.70 12.40 -11.72
C ARG A 94 -8.15 11.94 -11.69
N ASP A 95 -8.39 10.67 -11.34
CA ASP A 95 -9.72 10.10 -11.25
C ASP A 95 -10.56 10.81 -10.19
N ILE A 96 -9.99 11.07 -9.00
CA ILE A 96 -10.67 11.85 -7.95
C ILE A 96 -11.00 13.25 -8.44
N ARG A 97 -10.05 13.95 -9.09
CA ARG A 97 -10.31 15.30 -9.63
C ARG A 97 -11.40 15.28 -10.70
N ALA A 98 -11.40 14.28 -11.57
CA ALA A 98 -12.42 14.13 -12.60
C ALA A 98 -13.80 13.94 -11.96
N ILE A 99 -13.93 13.09 -10.94
CA ILE A 99 -15.18 12.89 -10.19
C ILE A 99 -15.64 14.21 -9.54
N LEU A 100 -14.74 14.98 -8.92
CA LEU A 100 -15.09 16.25 -8.28
C LEU A 100 -15.55 17.31 -9.28
N VAL A 101 -14.95 17.35 -10.48
CA VAL A 101 -15.36 18.26 -11.56
C VAL A 101 -16.69 17.82 -12.18
N ASP A 102 -16.92 16.51 -12.35
CA ASP A 102 -18.16 15.98 -12.93
C ASP A 102 -19.35 16.08 -11.95
N GLN A 103 -19.08 16.11 -10.65
CA GLN A 103 -20.07 16.34 -9.59
C GLN A 103 -20.35 17.82 -9.32
N THR A 104 -19.65 18.76 -9.97
CA THR A 104 -20.05 20.17 -9.94
C THR A 104 -21.04 20.40 -11.07
N PRO A 105 -22.34 20.62 -10.79
CA PRO A 105 -23.29 20.88 -11.84
C PRO A 105 -22.89 22.16 -12.56
N ALA A 106 -22.74 22.07 -13.88
CA ALA A 106 -22.67 23.22 -14.76
C ALA A 106 -24.04 23.89 -14.82
N HIS A 107 -24.52 24.51 -13.74
CA HIS A 107 -25.65 25.41 -13.80
C HIS A 107 -25.73 26.40 -12.63
N SER A 108 -25.80 27.66 -13.05
CA SER A 108 -26.62 28.74 -12.50
C SER A 108 -26.01 29.57 -11.38
N GLU A 109 -25.85 30.85 -11.70
CA GLU A 109 -25.46 32.00 -10.87
C GLU A 109 -26.38 32.26 -9.67
N ASP A 110 -27.18 31.30 -9.22
CA ASP A 110 -28.18 31.52 -8.18
C ASP A 110 -28.34 30.30 -7.29
N ALA A 111 -27.28 29.99 -6.57
CA ALA A 111 -27.38 29.26 -5.33
C ALA A 111 -26.55 30.02 -4.31
N HIS A 112 -27.26 30.72 -3.43
CA HIS A 112 -26.74 31.28 -2.19
C HIS A 112 -26.21 30.12 -1.33
N VAL A 113 -25.05 29.58 -1.72
CA VAL A 113 -24.16 28.83 -0.83
C VAL A 113 -23.88 29.83 0.26
N LYS A 114 -24.45 29.58 1.44
CA LYS A 114 -24.07 30.31 2.65
C LYS A 114 -22.58 30.07 2.80
N SER A 115 -21.80 31.06 2.34
CA SER A 115 -20.35 31.04 2.29
C SER A 115 -19.88 30.73 3.69
N ALA A 116 -19.47 29.49 3.89
CA ALA A 116 -18.89 29.07 5.13
C ALA A 116 -17.55 29.80 5.21
N THR A 117 -17.50 30.77 6.13
CA THR A 117 -16.38 31.61 6.54
C THR A 117 -15.90 32.67 5.54
N ASP A 118 -16.01 33.94 5.95
CA ASP A 118 -15.35 35.16 5.44
C ASP A 118 -13.79 35.09 5.48
N ASN A 119 -13.23 33.90 5.56
CA ASN A 119 -11.78 33.70 5.57
C ASN A 119 -11.28 33.61 4.12
N GLN A 120 -11.56 34.65 3.33
CA GLN A 120 -10.95 34.80 2.03
C GLN A 120 -9.50 35.24 2.24
N MET A 121 -8.57 34.40 1.80
CA MET A 121 -7.14 34.71 1.85
C MET A 121 -6.79 35.49 0.58
N ASP A 122 -6.90 36.82 0.65
CA ASP A 122 -6.66 37.71 -0.50
C ASP A 122 -5.17 37.97 -0.78
N SER A 123 -4.31 37.75 0.23
CA SER A 123 -2.88 38.02 0.12
C SER A 123 -2.04 37.11 1.00
N PHE A 124 -0.76 36.98 0.65
CA PHE A 124 0.27 36.37 1.48
C PHE A 124 1.13 37.45 2.14
N ASP A 125 1.41 37.28 3.43
CA ASP A 125 2.46 38.05 4.08
C ASP A 125 3.82 37.61 3.52
N LEU A 126 4.63 38.60 3.12
CA LEU A 126 5.98 38.33 2.63
C LEU A 126 6.88 37.90 3.79
N SER A 127 7.70 36.89 3.53
CA SER A 127 8.67 36.38 4.49
C SER A 127 9.80 37.38 4.71
N ILE A 128 10.29 37.45 5.94
CA ILE A 128 11.47 38.25 6.30
C ILE A 128 12.69 37.37 6.58
N GLU A 129 13.88 37.96 6.46
CA GLU A 129 15.15 37.23 6.60
C GLU A 129 15.29 36.52 7.95
N LYS A 130 14.87 37.16 9.03
CA LYS A 130 14.92 36.59 10.38
C LYS A 130 14.14 35.29 10.50
N GLU A 131 12.99 35.19 9.83
CA GLU A 131 12.14 33.99 9.83
C GLU A 131 12.78 32.86 9.05
N VAL A 132 13.25 33.16 7.83
CA VAL A 132 13.94 32.19 6.97
C VAL A 132 15.21 31.66 7.64
N LEU A 133 15.99 32.55 8.27
CA LEU A 133 17.20 32.18 8.99
C LEU A 133 16.90 31.27 10.19
N LYS A 134 15.82 31.54 10.92
CA LYS A 134 15.34 30.67 12.00
C LYS A 134 14.96 29.29 11.46
N ILE A 135 14.22 29.23 10.35
CA ILE A 135 13.82 27.98 9.70
C ILE A 135 15.06 27.17 9.29
N ILE A 136 16.01 27.79 8.59
CA ILE A 136 17.23 27.11 8.13
C ILE A 136 17.99 26.50 9.32
N LYS A 137 18.14 27.23 10.42
CA LYS A 137 18.85 26.74 11.62
C LYS A 137 18.14 25.58 12.32
N THR A 138 16.82 25.43 12.13
CA THR A 138 16.03 24.32 12.69
C THR A 138 15.94 23.12 11.76
N LEU A 139 16.51 23.18 10.56
CA LEU A 139 16.47 22.07 9.61
C LEU A 139 17.18 20.84 10.19
N PRO A 140 16.58 19.64 10.07
CA PRO A 140 17.28 18.41 10.40
C PRO A 140 18.41 18.18 9.40
N ASN A 141 19.49 17.51 9.85
CA ASN A 141 20.60 17.13 8.98
C ASN A 141 20.22 15.91 8.11
N LYS A 142 19.26 16.11 7.21
CA LYS A 142 18.79 15.12 6.22
C LYS A 142 19.11 15.63 4.83
N THR A 143 19.79 14.83 4.03
CA THR A 143 20.11 15.16 2.64
C THR A 143 19.22 14.36 1.69
N CYS A 144 18.88 14.98 0.56
CA CYS A 144 18.14 14.33 -0.52
C CYS A 144 19.11 14.08 -1.68
N SER A 145 19.03 12.91 -2.32
CA SER A 145 19.87 12.61 -3.50
C SER A 145 19.62 13.54 -4.69
N LEU A 146 18.48 14.24 -4.73
CA LEU A 146 18.19 15.24 -5.75
C LEU A 146 18.99 16.54 -5.58
N HIS A 147 19.51 16.81 -4.38
CA HIS A 147 20.26 18.02 -4.07
C HIS A 147 21.69 17.64 -3.69
N SER A 148 22.65 18.02 -4.52
CA SER A 148 24.08 17.74 -4.30
C SER A 148 24.66 18.47 -3.07
N ILE A 149 23.92 19.43 -2.50
CA ILE A 149 24.35 20.24 -1.35
C ILE A 149 23.83 19.59 -0.05
N PRO A 150 24.71 19.21 0.88
CA PRO A 150 24.29 18.73 2.18
C PRO A 150 23.56 19.79 2.99
N SER A 151 22.50 19.41 3.71
CA SER A 151 21.76 20.32 4.60
C SER A 151 22.63 20.95 5.68
N LEU A 152 23.69 20.25 6.12
CA LEU A 152 24.69 20.82 7.02
C LEU A 152 25.41 22.04 6.40
N CYS A 153 25.70 22.02 5.10
CA CYS A 153 26.31 23.16 4.41
C CYS A 153 25.34 24.34 4.36
N VAL A 154 24.06 24.08 4.07
CA VAL A 154 23.01 25.11 4.08
C VAL A 154 22.87 25.75 5.45
N ILE A 155 22.92 24.94 6.53
CA ILE A 155 22.86 25.44 7.91
C ILE A 155 24.08 26.30 8.26
N LYS A 156 25.28 25.89 7.83
CA LYS A 156 26.52 26.64 8.08
C LYS A 156 26.57 27.97 7.32
N CYS A 157 26.02 28.01 6.11
CA CYS A 157 25.94 29.19 5.26
C CYS A 157 24.58 29.90 5.35
N ALA A 158 23.87 29.75 6.48
CA ALA A 158 22.50 30.22 6.60
C ALA A 158 22.36 31.74 6.46
N HIS A 159 23.38 32.49 6.86
CA HIS A 159 23.38 33.96 6.81
C HIS A 159 23.65 34.48 5.39
N GLU A 160 24.41 33.73 4.59
CA GLU A 160 24.72 34.06 3.22
C GLU A 160 23.57 33.66 2.29
N LEU A 161 22.85 32.59 2.63
CA LEU A 161 21.76 32.04 1.81
C LEU A 161 20.38 32.60 2.17
N SER A 162 20.20 33.16 3.38
CA SER A 162 18.92 33.67 3.88
C SER A 162 18.26 34.63 2.90
N LEU A 163 18.99 35.65 2.45
CA LEU A 163 18.46 36.70 1.58
C LEU A 163 18.00 36.15 0.21
N ALA A 164 18.78 35.23 -0.37
CA ALA A 164 18.44 34.60 -1.63
C ALA A 164 17.17 33.72 -1.49
N ILE A 165 17.04 33.00 -0.38
CA ILE A 165 15.87 32.16 -0.09
C ILE A 165 14.62 33.03 0.17
N VAL A 166 14.75 34.13 0.92
CA VAL A 166 13.67 35.11 1.12
C VAL A 166 13.19 35.67 -0.22
N SER A 167 14.11 36.09 -1.08
CA SER A 167 13.78 36.62 -2.39
C SER A 167 13.03 35.58 -3.24
N ALA A 168 13.52 34.33 -3.28
CA ALA A 168 12.85 33.26 -4.01
C ALA A 168 11.45 32.94 -3.46
N ALA A 169 11.29 32.90 -2.13
CA ALA A 169 10.02 32.66 -1.48
C ALA A 169 9.02 33.80 -1.79
N ASN A 170 9.43 35.05 -1.60
CA ASN A 170 8.58 36.21 -1.82
C ASN A 170 8.18 36.36 -3.30
N CYS A 171 9.10 36.10 -4.24
CA CYS A 171 8.73 36.03 -5.66
C CYS A 171 7.65 34.98 -5.92
N SER A 172 7.74 33.80 -5.29
CA SER A 172 6.73 32.75 -5.45
C SER A 172 5.39 33.13 -4.82
N LEU A 173 5.40 33.82 -3.68
CA LEU A 173 4.17 34.31 -3.01
C LEU A 173 3.47 35.41 -3.81
N VAL A 174 4.24 36.33 -4.42
CA VAL A 174 3.69 37.43 -5.24
C VAL A 174 3.16 36.92 -6.59
N THR A 175 3.90 36.04 -7.25
CA THR A 175 3.54 35.56 -8.60
C THR A 175 2.56 34.39 -8.57
N GLY A 176 2.44 33.69 -7.44
CA GLY A 176 1.72 32.42 -7.35
C GLY A 176 2.46 31.26 -8.04
N GLU A 177 3.70 31.47 -8.50
CA GLU A 177 4.45 30.47 -9.26
C GLU A 177 5.70 30.00 -8.52
N MET A 178 5.79 28.68 -8.31
CA MET A 178 6.98 28.03 -7.76
C MET A 178 7.85 27.42 -8.89
N PRO A 179 9.19 27.61 -8.87
CA PRO A 179 10.08 27.03 -9.87
C PRO A 179 9.95 25.51 -9.98
N ARG A 180 9.92 24.99 -11.21
CA ARG A 180 9.73 23.55 -11.48
C ARG A 180 10.76 22.66 -10.78
N VAL A 181 12.00 23.13 -10.66
CA VAL A 181 13.08 22.39 -9.98
C VAL A 181 12.81 22.20 -8.49
N LEU A 182 12.13 23.15 -7.84
CA LEU A 182 11.77 23.07 -6.43
C LEU A 182 10.47 22.28 -6.18
N LYS A 183 9.76 21.90 -7.25
CA LYS A 183 8.57 21.02 -7.19
C LYS A 183 8.92 19.53 -7.27
N LYS A 184 10.19 19.19 -7.53
CA LYS A 184 10.65 17.80 -7.65
C LYS A 184 11.00 17.25 -6.27
N THR A 185 10.64 16.00 -6.03
CA THR A 185 10.97 15.27 -4.79
C THR A 185 11.27 13.81 -5.09
N VAL A 186 12.07 13.17 -4.25
CA VAL A 186 12.32 11.71 -4.32
C VAL A 186 11.34 11.02 -3.38
N VAL A 187 10.45 10.20 -3.93
CA VAL A 187 9.59 9.32 -3.14
C VAL A 187 10.36 8.04 -2.83
N ARG A 188 10.43 7.66 -1.56
CA ARG A 188 11.01 6.39 -1.12
C ARG A 188 9.98 5.63 -0.28
N PRO A 189 9.33 4.59 -0.84
CA PRO A 189 8.39 3.78 -0.09
C PRO A 189 9.12 3.08 1.07
N LEU A 190 8.66 3.29 2.29
CA LEU A 190 9.19 2.60 3.49
C LEU A 190 8.19 1.55 3.97
N LEU A 191 8.67 0.32 4.18
CA LEU A 191 7.84 -0.74 4.73
C LEU A 191 7.62 -0.53 6.23
N LYS A 192 6.35 -0.53 6.65
CA LYS A 192 5.94 -0.30 8.06
C LYS A 192 6.41 -1.39 9.04
N LYS A 193 6.82 -2.58 8.55
CA LYS A 193 7.34 -3.69 9.36
C LYS A 193 8.61 -4.27 8.74
N THR A 194 9.64 -4.43 9.56
CA THR A 194 10.86 -5.20 9.23
C THR A 194 10.47 -6.68 9.08
N GLY A 195 10.27 -7.14 7.85
CA GLY A 195 9.87 -8.53 7.56
C GLY A 195 8.64 -8.68 6.67
N LEU A 196 8.00 -7.58 6.24
CA LEU A 196 7.01 -7.65 5.16
C LEU A 196 7.76 -7.80 3.83
N HIS A 197 7.64 -8.96 3.19
CA HIS A 197 8.26 -9.22 1.89
C HIS A 197 7.78 -8.18 0.85
N LYS A 198 8.70 -7.63 0.05
CA LYS A 198 8.45 -6.56 -0.94
C LYS A 198 7.39 -6.92 -2.01
N SER A 199 7.01 -8.19 -2.09
CA SER A 199 6.10 -8.75 -3.10
C SER A 199 4.61 -8.69 -2.74
N LYS A 200 4.22 -8.01 -1.65
CA LYS A 200 2.82 -7.87 -1.24
C LYS A 200 2.32 -6.43 -1.39
N LEU A 201 2.15 -6.01 -2.63
CA LEU A 201 1.19 -4.97 -3.00
C LEU A 201 0.02 -5.67 -3.71
N SER A 202 -0.72 -6.47 -2.94
CA SER A 202 -2.02 -6.96 -3.38
C SER A 202 -3.01 -5.83 -3.19
N SER A 203 -3.41 -5.21 -4.28
CA SER A 203 -4.59 -4.35 -4.38
C SER A 203 -5.76 -5.02 -3.66
N ASN A 204 -6.26 -4.40 -2.59
CA ASN A 204 -7.53 -4.81 -2.03
C ASN A 204 -8.61 -4.24 -2.96
N GLN A 205 -9.25 -5.13 -3.73
CA GLN A 205 -10.62 -4.96 -4.18
C GLN A 205 -11.56 -5.40 -3.06
#